data_AF-A0A5N6QDM6-F1
#
_entry.id   AF-A0A5N6QDM6-F1
#
_cell.length_a   1.000
_cell.length_b   1.000
_cell.length_c   1.000
_cell.angle_alpha   90.00
_cell.angle_beta   90.00
_cell.angle_gamma   90.00
#
_symmetry.space_group_name_H-M   'P 1'
#
loop_
_entity.id
_entity.type
_entity.pdbx_description
1 polymer ?
#
loop_
_entity_poly.entity_id
_entity_poly.type
_entity_poly.pdbx_seq_one_letter_code
_entity_poly.pdbx_strand_id
1 'polypeptide(L)'
;MGYELQAKLPVIDFSSENLKPGTSSWVSTCKEVQRALEDYGCFVLVYNKLTSELRNEVFGALEELFDLPTETKMRNKYEKPLNGYVG
;
A
#
# COMPACT_ATOMS: atom_id res chain seq x y z
N MET A 1 -15.20 -25.32 16.81
CA MET A 1 -13.75 -25.09 16.98
C MET A 1 -13.11 -25.24 15.61
N GLY A 2 -13.18 -24.19 14.79
CA GLY A 2 -12.54 -24.19 13.47
C GLY A 2 -11.13 -23.64 13.64
N TYR A 3 -10.13 -24.43 13.28
CA TYR A 3 -8.79 -23.92 13.03
C TYR A 3 -8.88 -23.22 11.66
N GLU A 4 -9.02 -21.90 11.68
CA GLU A 4 -8.70 -21.13 10.47
C GLU A 4 -7.18 -21.13 10.39
N LEU A 5 -6.61 -21.92 9.48
CA LEU A 5 -5.23 -21.71 9.06
C LEU A 5 -5.20 -20.30 8.47
N GLN A 6 -4.76 -19.33 9.27
CA GLN A 6 -4.64 -17.94 8.84
C GLN A 6 -3.68 -17.94 7.65
N ALA A 7 -4.22 -17.89 6.43
CA ALA A 7 -3.43 -17.88 5.22
C ALA A 7 -2.56 -16.62 5.26
N LYS A 8 -1.26 -16.79 5.52
CA LYS A 8 -0.33 -15.67 5.55
C LYS A 8 -0.15 -15.20 4.12
N LEU A 9 -0.51 -13.94 3.85
CA LEU A 9 -0.26 -13.32 2.56
C LEU A 9 1.24 -13.41 2.21
N PRO A 10 1.58 -13.62 0.93
CA PRO A 10 2.96 -13.57 0.48
C PRO A 10 3.59 -12.22 0.84
N VAL A 11 4.83 -12.26 1.33
CA VAL A 11 5.65 -11.07 1.59
C VAL A 11 6.79 -11.06 0.59
N ILE A 12 6.89 -10.01 -0.23
CA ILE A 12 7.88 -9.88 -1.30
C ILE A 12 8.77 -8.68 -1.02
N ASP A 13 10.09 -8.90 -1.03
CA ASP A 13 11.07 -7.85 -0.72
C ASP A 13 11.56 -7.13 -1.98
N PHE A 14 11.30 -5.82 -2.04
CA PHE A 14 11.70 -4.93 -3.13
C PHE A 14 12.92 -4.07 -2.76
N SER A 15 13.51 -4.31 -1.59
CA SER A 15 14.65 -3.55 -1.07
C SER A 15 15.98 -3.90 -1.77
N SER A 16 15.99 -4.95 -2.60
CA SER A 16 17.17 -5.38 -3.34
C SER A 16 17.57 -4.35 -4.39
N GLU A 17 18.81 -3.83 -4.29
CA GLU A 17 19.37 -2.90 -5.29
C GLU A 17 19.51 -3.53 -6.69
N ASN A 18 19.54 -4.86 -6.75
CA ASN A 18 19.59 -5.63 -7.99
C ASN A 18 18.21 -5.88 -8.59
N LEU A 19 17.13 -5.34 -8.02
CA LEU A 19 15.79 -5.41 -8.60
C LEU A 19 15.65 -4.40 -9.75
N LYS A 20 16.42 -4.61 -10.83
CA LYS A 20 16.42 -3.78 -12.03
C LYS A 20 15.96 -4.59 -13.23
N PRO A 21 15.20 -3.99 -14.17
CA PRO A 21 14.80 -4.67 -15.40
C PRO A 21 15.98 -5.36 -16.10
N GLY A 22 15.79 -6.61 -16.50
CA GLY A 22 16.82 -7.41 -17.18
C GLY A 22 17.74 -8.24 -16.26
N THR A 23 17.66 -8.07 -14.94
CA THR A 23 18.38 -8.93 -13.99
C THR A 23 17.63 -10.25 -13.71
N SER A 24 18.34 -11.28 -13.25
CA SER A 24 17.70 -12.55 -12.82
C SER A 24 16.79 -12.35 -11.60
N SER A 25 17.19 -11.49 -10.67
CA SER A 25 16.40 -11.05 -9.51
C SER A 25 15.07 -10.42 -9.93
N TRP A 26 15.07 -9.57 -10.96
CA TRP A 26 13.85 -9.00 -11.53
C TRP A 26 12.90 -10.06 -12.07
N VAL A 27 13.40 -10.97 -12.90
CA VAL A 27 12.58 -12.05 -13.48
C VAL A 27 11.99 -12.96 -12.38
N SER A 28 12.78 -13.29 -11.35
CA SER A 28 12.30 -14.08 -10.21
C SER A 28 11.19 -13.36 -9.45
N THR A 29 11.41 -12.08 -9.11
CA THR A 29 10.45 -11.27 -8.35
C THR A 29 9.14 -11.07 -9.13
N CYS A 30 9.21 -10.88 -10.46
CA CYS A 30 8.02 -10.82 -11.30
C CYS A 30 7.20 -12.11 -11.22
N LYS A 31 7.84 -13.27 -11.20
CA LYS A 31 7.15 -14.57 -11.06
C LYS A 31 6.52 -14.72 -9.68
N GLU A 32 7.18 -14.24 -8.62
CA GLU A 32 6.62 -14.24 -7.26
C GLU A 32 5.38 -13.33 -7.16
N VAL A 33 5.46 -12.12 -7.72
CA VAL A 33 4.33 -11.18 -7.79
C VAL A 33 3.17 -11.80 -8.57
N GLN A 34 3.45 -12.38 -9.73
CA GLN A 34 2.42 -13.03 -10.55
C GLN A 34 1.71 -14.14 -9.76
N ARG A 35 2.46 -15.05 -9.14
CA ARG A 35 1.89 -16.14 -8.34
C ARG A 35 1.08 -15.63 -7.16
N ALA A 36 1.57 -14.61 -6.46
CA ALA A 36 0.83 -14.03 -5.34
C ALA A 36 -0.51 -13.41 -5.78
N LEU A 37 -0.54 -12.76 -6.95
CA LEU A 37 -1.78 -12.23 -7.51
C LEU A 37 -2.72 -13.34 -8.01
N GLU A 38 -2.19 -14.40 -8.62
CA GLU A 38 -2.97 -15.56 -9.09
C GLU A 38 -3.58 -16.34 -7.91
N ASP A 39 -2.81 -16.59 -6.84
CA ASP A 39 -3.23 -17.44 -5.72
C ASP A 39 -4.01 -16.67 -4.64
N TYR A 40 -3.65 -15.42 -4.37
CA TYR A 40 -4.18 -14.63 -3.23
C TYR A 40 -4.86 -13.33 -3.65
N GLY A 41 -4.66 -12.85 -4.89
CA GLY A 41 -5.12 -11.53 -5.34
C GLY A 41 -4.35 -10.34 -4.75
N CYS A 42 -3.45 -10.56 -3.79
CA CYS A 42 -2.62 -9.52 -3.17
C CYS A 42 -1.37 -10.08 -2.48
N PHE A 43 -0.46 -9.19 -2.10
CA PHE A 43 0.75 -9.49 -1.34
C PHE A 43 1.18 -8.28 -0.50
N VAL A 44 2.04 -8.52 0.49
CA VAL A 44 2.70 -7.47 1.26
C VAL A 44 4.07 -7.18 0.65
N LEU A 45 4.31 -5.90 0.40
CA LEU A 45 5.57 -5.38 -0.13
C LEU A 45 6.46 -4.92 1.02
N VAL A 46 7.73 -5.36 1.04
CA VAL A 46 8.78 -4.73 1.87
C VAL A 46 9.58 -3.78 0.99
N TYR A 47 9.65 -2.51 1.40
CA TYR A 47 10.33 -1.47 0.64
C TYR A 47 11.07 -0.51 1.56
N ASN A 48 12.40 -0.54 1.52
CA ASN A 48 13.28 0.20 2.41
C ASN A 48 13.50 1.68 2.02
N LYS A 49 13.06 2.13 0.84
CA LYS A 49 13.27 3.53 0.41
C LYS A 49 12.25 4.51 0.97
N LEU A 50 11.16 4.02 1.58
CA LEU A 50 10.22 4.89 2.31
C LEU A 50 10.72 5.06 3.74
N THR A 51 11.05 6.30 4.11
CA THR A 51 11.51 6.61 5.46
C THR A 51 10.35 6.58 6.45
N SER A 52 10.66 6.23 7.71
CA SER A 52 9.68 6.28 8.79
C SER A 52 9.19 7.72 9.04
N GLU A 53 10.02 8.73 8.77
CA GLU A 53 9.66 10.15 8.90
C GLU A 53 8.53 10.51 7.93
N LEU A 54 8.68 10.22 6.63
CA LEU A 54 7.65 10.48 5.64
C LEU A 54 6.34 9.78 5.99
N ARG A 55 6.43 8.54 6.48
CA ARG A 55 5.26 7.79 6.94
C ARG A 55 4.56 8.54 8.08
N ASN A 56 5.29 8.95 9.10
CA ASN A 56 4.73 9.63 10.26
C ASN A 56 4.13 11.00 9.90
N GLU A 57 4.79 11.77 9.03
CA GLU A 57 4.27 13.05 8.55
C GLU A 57 2.95 12.88 7.78
N VAL A 58 2.87 11.89 6.89
CA VAL A 58 1.64 11.61 6.14
C VAL A 58 0.51 11.19 7.06
N PHE A 59 0.74 10.27 8.00
CA PHE A 59 -0.30 9.83 8.92
C PHE A 59 -0.71 10.93 9.91
N GLY A 60 0.23 11.74 10.40
CA GLY A 60 -0.08 12.89 11.25
C GLY A 60 -0.95 13.93 10.52
N ALA A 61 -0.62 14.26 9.28
CA ALA A 61 -1.44 15.16 8.47
C ALA A 61 -2.84 14.61 8.20
N LEU A 62 -2.98 13.28 8.06
CA LEU A 62 -4.29 12.64 7.92
C LEU A 62 -5.11 12.74 9.20
N GLU A 63 -4.50 12.51 10.37
CA GLU A 63 -5.18 12.68 11.67
C GLU A 63 -5.73 14.11 11.80
N GLU A 64 -4.89 15.12 11.58
CA GLU A 64 -5.31 16.53 11.60
C GLU A 64 -6.45 16.82 10.62
N LEU A 65 -6.39 16.26 9.41
CA LEU A 65 -7.44 16.40 8.39
C LEU A 65 -8.77 15.78 8.83
N PHE A 66 -8.74 14.59 9.44
CA PHE A 66 -9.95 13.87 9.84
C PHE A 66 -10.57 14.43 11.13
N ASP A 67 -9.79 15.07 11.98
CA ASP A 67 -10.24 15.79 13.19
C ASP A 67 -11.01 17.08 12.86
N LEU A 68 -10.93 17.58 11.62
CA LEU A 68 -11.75 18.72 11.20
C LEU A 68 -13.25 18.40 11.27
N PRO A 69 -14.10 19.40 11.59
CA PRO A 69 -15.55 19.25 11.53
C PRO A 69 -16.03 18.75 10.17
N THR A 70 -17.08 17.94 10.17
CA THR A 70 -17.66 17.37 8.94
C THR A 70 -18.04 18.45 7.94
N GLU A 71 -18.59 19.57 8.41
CA GLU A 71 -18.96 20.73 7.58
C GLU A 71 -17.74 21.31 6.85
N THR A 72 -16.57 21.30 7.48
CA THR A 72 -15.32 21.75 6.88
C THR A 72 -14.83 20.74 5.84
N LYS A 73 -14.85 19.44 6.17
CA LYS A 73 -14.45 18.37 5.24
C LYS A 73 -15.34 18.34 4.00
N MET A 74 -16.66 18.54 4.14
CA MET A 74 -17.60 18.64 3.03
C MET A 74 -17.35 19.82 2.08
N ARG A 75 -16.55 20.83 2.46
CA ARG A 75 -16.14 21.91 1.55
C ARG A 75 -15.06 21.47 0.58
N ASN A 76 -14.35 20.37 0.87
CA ASN A 76 -13.41 19.74 -0.07
C ASN A 76 -14.20 19.00 -1.16
N LYS A 77 -14.83 19.78 -2.06
CA LYS A 77 -15.53 19.32 -3.25
C LYS A 77 -14.63 19.57 -4.45
N TYR A 78 -14.57 18.60 -5.34
CA TYR A 78 -13.83 18.72 -6.57
C TYR A 78 -14.79 18.70 -7.77
N GLU A 79 -14.47 19.45 -8.82
CA GLU A 79 -15.32 19.53 -10.02
C GLU A 79 -15.38 18.20 -10.80
N LYS A 80 -14.31 17.39 -10.70
CA LYS A 80 -14.29 16.03 -11.25
C LYS A 80 -14.88 15.02 -10.26
N PRO A 81 -15.71 14.08 -10.72
CA PRO A 81 -16.24 13.02 -9.87
C PRO A 81 -15.12 12.21 -9.21
N LEU A 82 -15.40 11.68 -8.01
CA LEU A 82 -14.50 10.83 -7.20
C LEU A 82 -13.27 11.53 -6.58
N ASN A 83 -13.21 12.86 -6.65
CA ASN A 83 -12.19 13.64 -5.95
C ASN A 83 -12.83 14.49 -4.85
N GLY A 84 -12.19 14.57 -3.69
CA GLY A 84 -12.67 15.33 -2.52
C GLY A 84 -13.07 14.43 -1.35
N TYR A 85 -13.70 15.02 -0.34
CA TYR A 85 -14.17 14.29 0.83
C TYR A 85 -15.41 13.45 0.51
N VAL A 86 -15.35 12.17 0.83
CA VAL A 86 -16.47 11.23 0.80
C VAL A 86 -16.70 10.78 2.23
N GLY A 87 -17.85 11.12 2.80
CA GLY A 87 -18.24 10.85 4.18
C GLY A 87 -19.68 10.38 4.28
#